data_AF-A0A497NJC7-F1
#
_entry.id   AF-A0A497NJC7-F1
#
_cell.length_a   1.000
_cell.length_b   1.000
_cell.length_c   1.000
_cell.angle_alpha   90.00
_cell.angle_beta   90.00
_cell.angle_gamma   90.00
#
_symmetry.space_group_name_H-M   'P 1'
#
loop_
_entity.id
_entity.type
_entity.pdbx_description
1 polymer ?
#
loop_
_entity_poly.entity_id
_entity_poly.type
_entity_poly.pdbx_seq_one_letter_code
_entity_poly.pdbx_strand_id
1 'polypeptide(L)'
;MHQDELVSILRREYRSMLRRWENGEFYYRLKFYMKHYAHKSWIRYDRIKEMVCAVLALSRVGLPITVPSVIAVLNGTCNEHEVYQKLMYLASYNILEPTSLLKSGNGRYLRGFKLTPQFVESVYTPIIEREGRLGMRGD
;
A
#
# COMPACT_ATOMS: atom_id res chain seq x y z
N MET A 1 3.86 -10.07 20.30
CA MET A 1 4.25 -8.80 19.67
C MET A 1 3.50 -7.69 20.37
N HIS A 2 4.21 -6.78 21.04
CA HIS A 2 3.60 -5.63 21.70
C HIS A 2 3.07 -4.65 20.64
N GLN A 3 2.01 -3.91 20.93
CA GLN A 3 1.42 -2.96 19.98
C GLN A 3 2.45 -1.95 19.45
N ASP A 4 3.37 -1.51 20.30
CA ASP A 4 4.45 -0.59 19.95
C ASP A 4 5.48 -1.19 18.98
N GLU A 5 5.73 -2.49 19.10
CA GLU A 5 6.65 -3.24 18.23
C GLU A 5 6.06 -3.36 16.81
N LEU A 6 4.77 -3.68 16.70
CA LEU A 6 4.05 -3.72 15.43
C LEU A 6 4.06 -2.34 14.74
N VAL A 7 3.79 -1.27 15.50
CA VAL A 7 3.82 0.10 14.97
C VAL A 7 5.22 0.49 14.49
N SER A 8 6.27 0.07 15.22
CA SER A 8 7.66 0.29 14.82
C SER A 8 8.01 -0.42 13.51
N ILE A 9 7.67 -1.71 13.39
CA ILE A 9 7.87 -2.51 12.17
C ILE A 9 7.14 -1.87 11.00
N LEU A 10 5.87 -1.50 11.20
CA LEU A 10 5.05 -0.89 10.15
C LEU A 10 5.61 0.45 9.67
N ARG A 11 6.08 1.30 10.59
CA ARG A 11 6.75 2.57 10.27
C ARG A 11 8.05 2.35 9.50
N ARG A 12 8.83 1.33 9.89
CA ARG A 12 10.06 0.95 9.20
C ARG A 12 9.78 0.51 7.77
N GLU A 13 8.79 -0.36 7.57
CA GLU A 13 8.36 -0.81 6.24
C GLU A 13 7.83 0.35 5.39
N TYR A 14 7.01 1.24 5.96
CA TYR A 14 6.51 2.41 5.26
C TYR A 14 7.65 3.34 4.78
N ARG A 15 8.62 3.65 5.64
CA ARG A 15 9.81 4.44 5.26
C ARG A 15 10.66 3.72 4.21
N SER A 16 10.76 2.39 4.29
CA SER A 16 11.44 1.58 3.28
C SER A 16 10.75 1.70 1.92
N MET A 17 9.42 1.62 1.87
CA MET A 17 8.62 1.82 0.66
C MET A 17 8.82 3.22 0.05
N LEU A 18 8.79 4.26 0.88
CA LEU A 18 9.04 5.64 0.41
C LEU A 18 10.42 5.80 -0.22
N ARG A 19 11.48 5.25 0.41
CA ARG A 19 12.84 5.30 -0.15
C ARG A 19 12.95 4.57 -1.48
N ARG A 20 12.28 3.42 -1.62
CA ARG A 20 12.25 2.66 -2.89
C ARG A 20 11.49 3.38 -3.99
N TRP A 21 10.47 4.17 -3.63
CA TRP A 21 9.84 5.10 -4.56
C TRP A 21 10.85 6.14 -5.06
N GLU A 22 11.53 6.81 -4.12
CA GLU A 22 12.47 7.91 -4.40
C GLU A 22 13.67 7.44 -5.24
N ASN A 23 14.15 6.22 -5.00
CA ASN A 23 15.22 5.60 -5.78
C ASN A 23 14.74 5.04 -7.14
N GLY A 24 13.47 5.25 -7.51
CA GLY A 24 12.90 4.86 -8.79
C GLY A 24 12.51 3.39 -8.92
N GLU A 25 12.94 2.51 -8.01
CA GLU A 25 12.73 1.06 -8.09
C GLU A 25 11.25 0.67 -8.18
N PHE A 26 10.43 1.35 -7.38
CA PHE A 26 8.99 1.16 -7.37
C PHE A 26 8.29 2.09 -8.37
N TYR A 27 8.73 3.35 -8.47
CA TYR A 27 8.09 4.38 -9.29
C TYR A 27 7.96 3.96 -10.77
N TYR A 28 9.02 3.45 -11.40
CA TYR A 28 8.97 3.10 -12.82
C TYR A 28 8.08 1.89 -13.11
N ARG A 29 8.04 0.90 -12.20
CA ARG A 29 7.17 -0.27 -12.34
C ARG A 29 5.70 0.13 -12.21
N LEU A 30 5.38 0.94 -11.21
CA LEU A 30 4.04 1.49 -11.06
C LEU A 30 3.64 2.33 -12.28
N LYS A 31 4.54 3.19 -12.78
CA LYS A 31 4.28 4.00 -13.97
C LYS A 31 3.98 3.15 -15.20
N PHE A 32 4.70 2.05 -15.40
CA PHE A 32 4.45 1.11 -16.49
C PHE A 32 3.11 0.39 -16.32
N TYR A 33 2.84 -0.12 -15.12
CA TYR A 33 1.56 -0.75 -14.78
C TYR A 33 0.38 0.19 -15.04
N MET A 34 0.42 1.41 -14.51
CA MET A 34 -0.67 2.36 -14.65
C MET A 34 -0.90 2.83 -16.09
N LYS A 35 0.09 2.73 -16.97
CA LYS A 35 -0.10 3.00 -18.41
C LYS A 35 -1.11 2.05 -19.05
N HIS A 36 -1.26 0.82 -18.53
CA HIS A 36 -2.19 -0.17 -19.03
C HIS A 36 -3.61 -0.01 -18.45
N TYR A 37 -3.73 0.51 -17.23
CA TYR A 37 -4.99 0.52 -16.47
C TYR A 37 -5.59 1.92 -16.26
N ALA A 38 -4.85 3.00 -16.53
CA ALA A 38 -5.30 4.36 -16.29
C ALA A 38 -5.06 5.28 -17.50
N HIS A 39 -5.98 6.20 -17.74
CA HIS A 39 -5.83 7.22 -18.77
C HIS A 39 -4.66 8.16 -18.41
N LYS A 40 -3.68 8.31 -19.30
CA LYS A 40 -2.38 8.96 -19.02
C LYS A 40 -2.49 10.36 -18.42
N SER A 41 -3.52 11.13 -18.77
CA SER A 41 -3.73 12.51 -18.31
C SER A 41 -4.27 12.62 -16.87
N TRP A 42 -4.66 11.51 -16.23
CA TRP A 42 -5.35 11.54 -14.92
C TRP A 42 -4.46 11.08 -13.77
N ILE A 43 -3.25 10.60 -14.05
CA ILE A 43 -2.39 9.99 -13.04
C ILE A 43 -1.48 11.05 -12.43
N ARG A 44 -1.78 11.44 -11.18
CA ARG A 44 -0.93 12.33 -10.38
C ARG A 44 -0.08 11.48 -9.44
N TYR A 45 1.07 10.99 -9.92
CA TYR A 45 1.95 10.08 -9.19
C TYR A 45 2.36 10.60 -7.80
N ASP A 46 2.63 11.89 -7.67
CA ASP A 46 2.98 12.51 -6.38
C ASP A 46 1.83 12.45 -5.37
N ARG A 47 0.58 12.42 -5.85
CA ARG A 47 -0.62 12.34 -4.99
C ARG A 47 -0.94 10.93 -4.52
N ILE A 48 -0.41 9.91 -5.18
CA ILE A 48 -0.66 8.50 -4.82
C ILE A 48 0.54 7.86 -4.12
N LYS A 49 1.73 8.47 -4.17
CA LYS A 49 2.98 7.94 -3.56
C LYS A 49 2.76 7.42 -2.15
N GLU A 50 2.30 8.29 -1.24
CA GLU A 50 2.13 7.95 0.18
C GLU A 50 1.12 6.84 0.37
N MET A 51 -0.01 6.91 -0.35
CA MET A 51 -1.07 5.92 -0.24
C MET A 51 -0.62 4.54 -0.73
N VAL A 52 0.04 4.48 -1.89
CA VAL A 52 0.52 3.19 -2.40
C VAL A 52 1.63 2.62 -1.51
N CYS A 53 2.53 3.45 -1.01
CA CYS A 53 3.55 3.02 -0.05
C CYS A 53 2.93 2.48 1.25
N ALA A 54 1.85 3.11 1.74
CA ALA A 54 1.15 2.67 2.94
C ALA A 54 0.47 1.31 2.76
N VAL A 55 -0.25 1.10 1.65
CA VAL A 55 -0.92 -0.19 1.40
C VAL A 55 0.07 -1.33 1.13
N LEU A 56 1.20 -1.03 0.48
CA LEU A 56 2.29 -1.98 0.29
C LEU A 56 2.95 -2.35 1.63
N ALA A 57 3.20 -1.37 2.50
CA ALA A 57 3.75 -1.64 3.83
C ALA A 57 2.81 -2.54 4.66
N LEU A 58 1.51 -2.25 4.67
CA LEU A 58 0.51 -3.09 5.33
C LEU A 58 0.52 -4.52 4.76
N SER A 59 0.52 -4.66 3.43
CA SER A 59 0.57 -5.96 2.77
C SER A 59 1.84 -6.76 3.08
N ARG A 60 2.98 -6.09 3.26
CA ARG A 60 4.26 -6.74 3.60
C ARG A 60 4.30 -7.25 5.03
N VAL A 61 3.74 -6.48 5.96
CA VAL A 61 3.64 -6.87 7.38
C VAL A 61 2.53 -7.91 7.59
N GLY A 62 1.67 -8.15 6.59
CA GLY A 62 0.53 -9.07 6.69
C GLY A 62 -0.66 -8.48 7.45
N LEU A 63 -0.76 -7.15 7.51
CA LEU A 63 -1.87 -6.44 8.13
C LEU A 63 -2.99 -6.15 7.12
N PRO A 64 -4.25 -6.16 7.56
CA PRO A 64 -5.38 -5.87 6.68
C PRO A 64 -5.32 -4.41 6.18
N ILE A 65 -5.65 -4.20 4.90
CA ILE A 65 -5.76 -2.86 4.31
C ILE A 65 -7.17 -2.35 4.58
N THR A 66 -7.29 -1.40 5.50
CA THR A 66 -8.54 -0.76 5.94
C THR A 66 -8.28 0.72 6.16
N VAL A 67 -9.34 1.54 6.22
CA VAL A 67 -9.19 2.97 6.54
C VAL A 67 -8.42 3.19 7.87
N PRO A 68 -8.76 2.53 8.99
CA PRO A 68 -8.02 2.70 10.23
C PRO A 68 -6.55 2.26 10.17
N SER A 69 -6.26 1.13 9.51
CA SER A 69 -4.87 0.65 9.40
C SER A 69 -4.01 1.57 8.54
N VAL A 70 -4.57 2.16 7.47
CA VAL A 70 -3.88 3.16 6.66
C VAL A 70 -3.64 4.45 7.44
N ILE A 71 -4.63 4.93 8.20
CA ILE A 71 -4.47 6.11 9.07
C ILE A 71 -3.34 5.90 10.09
N ALA A 72 -3.24 4.69 10.66
CA ALA A 72 -2.17 4.35 11.57
C ALA A 72 -0.78 4.44 10.92
N VAL A 73 -0.65 4.03 9.65
CA VAL A 73 0.60 4.17 8.88
C VAL A 73 0.93 5.64 8.62
N LEU A 74 -0.07 6.42 8.22
CA LEU A 74 0.07 7.85 7.89
C LEU A 74 0.15 8.74 9.12
N ASN A 75 0.25 8.18 10.34
CA ASN A 75 0.29 8.91 11.61
C ASN A 75 -0.85 9.93 11.78
N GLY A 76 -2.05 9.64 11.25
CA GLY A 76 -3.21 10.51 11.44
C GLY A 76 -3.19 11.84 10.68
N THR A 77 -2.29 12.03 9.71
CA THR A 77 -2.24 13.28 8.91
C THR A 77 -3.41 13.44 7.95
N CYS A 78 -4.13 12.36 7.63
CA CYS A 78 -5.30 12.36 6.76
C CYS A 78 -6.55 11.96 7.55
N ASN A 79 -7.68 12.59 7.23
CA ASN A 79 -8.98 12.20 7.80
C ASN A 79 -9.51 10.90 7.13
N GLU A 80 -10.46 10.23 7.80
CA GLU A 80 -11.02 8.95 7.32
C GLU A 80 -11.63 9.02 5.93
N HIS A 81 -12.32 10.12 5.62
CA HIS A 81 -12.98 10.30 4.33
C HIS A 81 -11.97 10.42 3.19
N GLU A 82 -10.91 11.21 3.40
CA GLU A 82 -9.82 11.38 2.44
C GLU A 82 -9.08 10.05 2.19
N VAL A 83 -8.80 9.29 3.25
CA VAL A 83 -8.18 7.96 3.12
C VAL A 83 -9.08 7.03 2.33
N TYR A 84 -10.38 7.00 2.63
CA TYR A 84 -11.33 6.18 1.89
C TYR A 84 -11.39 6.55 0.40
N GLN A 85 -11.46 7.85 0.06
CA GLN A 85 -11.44 8.31 -1.33
C GLN A 85 -10.14 7.90 -2.03
N LYS A 86 -8.99 8.06 -1.38
CA LYS A 86 -7.68 7.64 -1.93
C LYS A 86 -7.61 6.12 -2.15
N LEU A 87 -8.16 5.30 -1.26
CA LEU A 87 -8.27 3.84 -1.47
C LEU A 87 -9.17 3.50 -2.66
N MET A 88 -10.28 4.20 -2.83
CA MET A 88 -11.14 4.04 -4.01
C MET A 88 -10.45 4.50 -5.31
N TYR A 89 -9.62 5.54 -5.26
CA TYR A 89 -8.78 5.92 -6.40
C TYR A 89 -7.80 4.82 -6.78
N LEU A 90 -7.11 4.21 -5.81
CA LEU A 90 -6.25 3.05 -6.08
C LEU A 90 -7.03 1.88 -6.66
N ALA A 91 -8.26 1.65 -6.21
CA ALA A 91 -9.13 0.64 -6.79
C ALA A 91 -9.48 0.93 -8.26
N SER A 92 -9.76 2.19 -8.61
CA SER A 92 -10.02 2.61 -10.00
C SER A 92 -8.82 2.41 -10.93
N TYR A 93 -7.60 2.32 -10.39
CA TYR A 93 -6.38 2.02 -11.14
C TYR A 93 -6.01 0.53 -11.16
N ASN A 94 -6.94 -0.34 -10.73
CA ASN A 94 -6.73 -1.77 -10.60
C ASN A 94 -5.53 -2.13 -9.69
N ILE A 95 -5.22 -1.28 -8.69
CA ILE A 95 -4.17 -1.55 -7.70
C ILE A 95 -4.76 -2.31 -6.52
N LEU A 96 -5.96 -1.90 -6.08
CA LEU A 96 -6.72 -2.53 -5.01
C LEU A 96 -8.04 -3.07 -5.54
N GLU A 97 -8.58 -4.07 -4.85
CA GLU A 97 -9.98 -4.44 -4.96
C GLU A 97 -10.65 -4.45 -3.58
N PRO A 98 -11.91 -3.96 -3.46
CA PRO A 98 -12.68 -4.09 -2.23
C PRO A 98 -12.86 -5.57 -1.88
N THR A 99 -12.79 -5.88 -0.59
CA THR A 99 -13.08 -7.21 -0.06
C THR A 99 -14.35 -7.17 0.79
N SER A 100 -14.85 -8.34 1.16
CA SER A 100 -15.94 -8.48 2.12
C SER A 100 -15.62 -7.75 3.43
N LEU A 101 -16.67 -7.34 4.15
CA LEU A 101 -16.55 -6.64 5.41
C LEU A 101 -15.74 -7.46 6.43
N LEU A 102 -14.67 -6.87 6.96
CA LEU A 102 -13.85 -7.45 8.01
C LEU A 102 -14.47 -7.14 9.37
N LYS A 103 -14.68 -8.16 10.18
CA LYS A 103 -15.19 -7.99 11.55
C LYS A 103 -14.07 -7.44 12.43
N SER A 104 -14.23 -6.22 12.92
CA SER A 104 -13.34 -5.60 13.90
C SER A 104 -13.54 -6.24 15.28
N GLY A 105 -12.53 -6.17 16.14
CA GLY A 105 -12.57 -6.69 17.52
C GLY A 105 -13.65 -6.04 18.40
N ASN A 106 -14.15 -4.86 18.01
CA ASN A 106 -15.26 -4.16 18.67
C ASN A 106 -16.64 -4.44 18.04
N GLY A 107 -16.76 -5.45 17.16
CA GLY A 107 -18.01 -5.85 16.52
C GLY A 107 -18.43 -4.98 15.32
N ARG A 108 -17.71 -3.90 15.00
CA ARG A 108 -17.98 -3.11 13.78
C ARG A 108 -17.43 -3.81 12.54
N TYR A 109 -18.15 -3.68 11.44
CA TYR A 109 -17.70 -4.15 10.14
C TYR A 109 -16.89 -3.07 9.43
N LEU A 110 -15.65 -3.38 9.05
CA LEU A 110 -14.77 -2.49 8.32
C LEU A 110 -14.68 -2.93 6.86
N ARG A 111 -14.75 -1.98 5.93
CA ARG A 111 -14.48 -2.27 4.52
C ARG A 111 -12.98 -2.54 4.35
N GLY A 112 -12.65 -3.77 3.99
CA GLY A 112 -11.29 -4.18 3.68
C GLY A 112 -10.97 -4.03 2.21
N PHE A 113 -9.69 -3.95 1.90
CA PHE A 113 -9.14 -3.96 0.55
C PHE A 113 -8.02 -5.00 0.47
N LYS A 114 -7.73 -5.48 -0.73
CA LYS A 114 -6.53 -6.28 -1.00
C LYS A 114 -5.89 -5.81 -2.31
N LEU A 115 -4.59 -6.09 -2.47
CA LEU A 115 -3.91 -5.86 -3.74
C LEU A 115 -4.51 -6.79 -4.80
N THR A 116 -4.74 -6.27 -6.00
CA THR A 116 -5.20 -7.11 -7.11
C THR A 116 -4.10 -8.09 -7.52
N PRO A 117 -4.45 -9.30 -8.02
CA PRO A 117 -3.45 -10.26 -8.51
C PRO A 117 -2.53 -9.66 -9.59
N GLN A 118 -3.08 -8.85 -10.49
CA GLN A 118 -2.33 -8.21 -11.58
C GLN A 118 -1.30 -7.22 -11.04
N PHE A 119 -1.66 -6.45 -10.01
CA PHE A 119 -0.73 -5.53 -9.37
C PHE A 119 0.35 -6.29 -8.58
N VAL A 120 -0.04 -7.38 -7.92
CA VAL A 120 0.90 -8.24 -7.20
C VAL A 120 1.96 -8.81 -8.14
N GLU A 121 1.54 -9.37 -9.27
CA GLU A 121 2.44 -9.97 -10.26
C GLU A 121 3.32 -8.92 -10.94
N SER A 122 2.74 -7.81 -11.39
CA SER A 122 3.45 -6.83 -12.23
C SER A 122 4.36 -5.90 -11.43
N VAL A 123 4.03 -5.62 -10.17
CA VAL A 123 4.68 -4.57 -9.39
C VAL A 123 5.22 -5.09 -8.06
N TYR A 124 4.41 -5.75 -7.26
CA TYR A 124 4.81 -6.15 -5.90
C TYR A 124 5.86 -7.27 -5.87
N THR A 125 5.63 -8.36 -6.60
CA THR A 125 6.52 -9.53 -6.64
C THR A 125 7.91 -9.16 -7.16
N PRO A 126 8.06 -8.38 -8.26
CA PRO A 126 9.37 -7.95 -8.72
C PRO A 126 10.15 -7.07 -7.74
N ILE A 127 9.46 -6.34 -6.85
CA ILE A 127 10.11 -5.59 -5.77
C ILE A 127 10.69 -6.58 -4.75
N ILE A 128 9.90 -7.56 -4.31
CA ILE A 128 10.31 -8.58 -3.34
C ILE A 128 11.46 -9.44 -3.88
N GLU A 129 11.36 -9.92 -5.11
CA GLU A 129 12.39 -10.77 -5.71
C GLU A 129 13.73 -10.03 -5.86
N ARG A 130 13.68 -8.74 -6.22
CA ARG A 130 14.88 -7.91 -6.30
C ARG A 130 15.54 -7.75 -4.93
N GLU A 131 14.77 -7.60 -3.86
CA GLU A 131 15.31 -7.57 -2.50
C GLU A 131 15.99 -8.88 -2.11
N GLY A 132 15.36 -10.01 -2.44
CA GLY A 132 15.92 -11.33 -2.18
C GLY A 132 17.26 -11.54 -2.88
N ARG A 133 17.40 -11.04 -4.12
CA ARG A 133 18.66 -11.10 -4.86
C ARG A 133 19.75 -10.15 -4.34
N LEU A 134 19.36 -9.03 -3.72
CA LEU A 134 20.28 -8.00 -3.21
C LEU A 134 20.61 -8.19 -1.72
N GLY A 135 20.12 -9.25 -1.07
CA GLY A 135 20.33 -9.48 0.37
C GLY A 135 19.73 -8.39 1.26
N MET A 136 18.77 -7.59 0.73
CA MET A 136 18.15 -6.47 1.45
C MET A 136 16.92 -6.89 2.28
N ARG A 137 16.68 -8.19 2.40
CA ARG A 137 15.69 -8.74 3.30
C ARG A 137 16.34 -8.77 4.68
N GLY A 138 16.10 -7.72 5.47
CA GLY A 138 16.66 -7.64 6.82
C GLY A 138 16.27 -8.86 7.63
N ASP A 139 17.28 -9.56 8.13
CA ASP A 139 17.18 -10.41 9.33
C ASP A 139 16.68 -9.57 10.53
#